data_AF-A0A1Y4L2K8-F1
#
_entry.id   AF-A0A1Y4L2K8-F1
#
_cell.length_a   1.000
_cell.length_b   1.000
_cell.length_c   1.000
_cell.angle_alpha   90.00
_cell.angle_beta   90.00
_cell.angle_gamma   90.00
#
_symmetry.space_group_name_H-M   'P 1'
#
loop_
_entity.id
_entity.type
_entity.pdbx_description
1 polymer ?
#
loop_
_entity_poly.entity_id
_entity_poly.type
_entity_poly.pdbx_seq_one_letter_code
_entity_poly.pdbx_strand_id
1 'polypeptide(L)' 'MYLYISLSISQSKLRSYVGRDEQIKRINDLQDYITQQTAYLTEFDETLVQRWIKQITIWENRITVELKSGVSIDVDA' A
#
# COMPACT_ATOMS: atom_id res chain seq x y z
N MET A 1 -9.97 -16.38 45.09
CA MET A 1 -9.86 -14.99 44.59
C MET A 1 -8.53 -14.75 43.85
N TYR A 2 -7.36 -14.92 44.47
CA TYR A 2 -6.06 -14.70 43.81
C TYR A 2 -5.81 -15.52 42.53
N LEU A 3 -6.09 -16.82 42.53
CA LEU A 3 -5.88 -17.69 41.36
C LEU A 3 -6.72 -17.27 40.14
N TYR A 4 -7.94 -16.79 40.38
CA TYR A 4 -8.83 -16.30 39.33
C TYR A 4 -8.28 -15.04 38.66
N ILE A 5 -7.79 -14.09 39.47
CA ILE A 5 -7.21 -12.83 38.96
C ILE A 5 -5.98 -13.12 38.09
N SER A 6 -5.07 -13.99 38.54
CA SER A 6 -3.87 -14.35 37.77
C SER A 6 -4.19 -15.02 36.43
N LEU A 7 -5.20 -15.90 36.41
CA LEU A 7 -5.63 -16.57 35.18
C LEU A 7 -6.24 -15.59 34.19
N SER A 8 -7.13 -14.69 34.64
CA SER A 8 -7.75 -13.67 33.79
C SER A 8 -6.73 -12.71 33.19
N ILE A 9 -5.71 -12.31 33.96
CA ILE A 9 -4.60 -11.49 33.46
C ILE A 9 -3.80 -12.25 32.39
N SER A 10 -3.47 -13.52 32.61
CA SER A 10 -2.76 -14.34 31.62
C SER A 10 -3.52 -14.46 30.30
N GLN A 11 -4.83 -14.72 30.35
CA GLN A 11 -5.68 -14.81 29.15
C GLN A 11 -5.79 -13.48 28.41
N SER A 12 -5.92 -12.36 29.13
CA SER A 12 -5.93 -11.03 28.52
C SER A 12 -4.62 -10.72 27.79
N LYS A 13 -3.49 -11.15 28.38
CA LYS A 13 -2.16 -10.96 27.83
C LYS A 13 -1.95 -11.81 26.58
N LEU A 14 -2.35 -13.08 26.61
CA LEU A 14 -2.32 -13.99 25.45
C LEU A 14 -3.15 -13.44 24.28
N ARG A 15 -4.36 -12.95 24.51
CA ARG A 15 -5.20 -12.33 23.46
C ARG A 15 -4.53 -11.10 22.84
N SER A 16 -3.84 -10.28 23.65
CA SER A 16 -3.11 -9.12 23.15
C SER A 16 -1.89 -9.48 22.30
N TYR A 17 -1.21 -10.60 22.60
CA TYR A 17 -0.11 -11.12 21.80
C TYR A 17 -0.62 -11.65 20.46
N VAL A 18 -1.67 -12.49 20.47
CA VAL A 18 -2.27 -13.04 19.24
C VAL A 18 -2.75 -11.93 18.31
N GLY A 19 -3.44 -10.91 18.82
CA GLY A 19 -3.90 -9.79 18.00
C GLY A 19 -2.77 -8.94 17.41
N ARG A 20 -1.63 -8.83 18.11
CA ARG A 20 -0.43 -8.17 17.56
C ARG A 20 0.24 -9.03 16.49
N ASP A 21 0.35 -10.33 16.71
CA ASP A 21 0.97 -11.25 15.77
C ASP A 21 0.19 -11.31 14.44
N GLU A 22 -1.14 -11.30 14.50
CA GLU A 22 -2.00 -11.19 13.31
C GLU A 22 -1.80 -9.87 12.56
N GLN A 23 -1.68 -8.75 13.28
CA GLN A 23 -1.42 -7.45 12.66
C GLN A 23 -0.02 -7.39 12.03
N ILE A 24 1.00 -7.92 12.70
CA ILE A 24 2.36 -8.00 12.18
C ILE A 24 2.39 -8.86 10.92
N LYS A 25 1.71 -10.01 10.92
CA LYS A 25 1.57 -10.85 9.73
C LYS A 25 0.95 -10.09 8.57
N ARG A 26 -0.14 -9.35 8.81
CA ARG A 26 -0.82 -8.55 7.78
C ARG A 26 0.05 -7.41 7.25
N ILE A 27 0.89 -6.80 8.09
CA ILE A 27 1.87 -5.79 7.67
C ILE A 27 2.94 -6.42 6.76
N ASN A 28 3.48 -7.57 7.15
CA ASN A 28 4.48 -8.28 6.35
C ASN A 28 3.91 -8.71 5.00
N ASP A 29 2.70 -9.29 4.97
CA ASP A 29 2.02 -9.69 3.74
C ASP A 29 1.83 -8.50 2.76
N LEU A 30 1.53 -7.31 3.29
CA LEU A 30 1.41 -6.09 2.49
C LEU A 30 2.76 -5.55 2.01
N GLN A 31 3.80 -5.63 2.84
CA GLN A 31 5.16 -5.25 2.47
C GLN A 31 5.70 -6.16 1.36
N ASP A 32 5.47 -7.47 1.46
CA ASP A 32 5.85 -8.44 0.44
C ASP A 32 5.10 -8.17 -0.87
N TYR A 33 3.79 -7.89 -0.81
CA TYR A 33 2.99 -7.52 -1.98
C TYR A 33 3.52 -6.27 -2.69
N ILE A 34 3.90 -5.23 -1.94
CA ILE A 34 4.46 -3.99 -2.50
C ILE A 34 5.84 -4.25 -3.10
N THR A 35 6.68 -5.05 -2.44
CA THR A 35 8.05 -5.35 -2.88
C THR A 35 8.09 -6.24 -4.13
N GLN A 36 7.09 -7.11 -4.30
CA GLN A 36 6.91 -7.92 -5.51
C GLN A 36 6.44 -7.10 -6.71
N GLN A 37 5.92 -5.88 -6.51
CA GLN A 37 5.57 -5.02 -7.63
C GLN A 37 6.83 -4.41 -8.22
N THR A 38 7.14 -4.79 -9.46
CA THR A 38 8.12 -4.10 -10.28
C THR A 38 7.66 -2.66 -10.53
N ALA A 39 8.39 -1.68 -10.00
CA ALA A 39 8.20 -0.26 -10.31
C ALA A 39 8.54 0.08 -11.77
N TYR A 40 9.19 -0.85 -12.47
CA TYR A 40 9.54 -0.73 -13.87
C TYR A 40 8.36 -1.14 -14.74
N LEU A 41 7.75 -0.16 -15.42
CA LEU A 41 7.04 -0.40 -16.67
C LEU A 41 8.07 -0.87 -17.71
N THR A 42 8.42 -2.17 -17.71
CA THR A 42 9.23 -2.76 -18.79
C THR A 42 8.41 -2.92 -20.07
N GLU A 43 7.09 -3.00 -19.94
CA GLU A 43 6.11 -2.96 -21.03
C GLU A 43 4.94 -2.03 -20.64
N PHE A 44 4.31 -1.40 -21.63
CA PHE A 44 3.13 -0.57 -21.41
C PHE A 44 1.95 -1.45 -20.98
N ASP A 45 1.67 -1.46 -19.68
CA ASP A 45 0.46 -2.08 -19.13
C ASP A 45 -0.64 -1.00 -19.04
N GLU A 46 -1.56 -1.03 -19.99
CA GLU A 46 -2.68 -0.08 -20.09
C GLU A 46 -3.53 -0.05 -18.81
N THR A 47 -3.71 -1.19 -18.16
CA THR A 47 -4.50 -1.31 -16.92
C THR A 47 -3.79 -0.62 -15.76
N LEU A 48 -2.47 -0.78 -15.68
CA LEU A 48 -1.64 -0.12 -14.67
C LEU A 48 -1.55 1.38 -14.94
N VAL A 49 -1.35 1.79 -16.18
CA VAL A 49 -1.33 3.21 -16.56
C VAL A 49 -2.66 3.89 -16.21
N GLN A 50 -3.79 3.28 -16.57
CA GLN A 50 -5.12 3.82 -16.26
C GLN A 50 -5.41 3.85 -14.75
N ARG A 51 -4.83 2.91 -13.98
CA ARG A 51 -4.97 2.89 -12.52
C ARG A 51 -4.22 4.04 -11.85
N TRP A 52 -3.08 4.48 -12.39
CA TRP A 52 -2.22 5.49 -11.76
C TRP A 52 -2.44 6.91 -12.28
N ILE A 53 -2.89 7.07 -13.53
CA ILE A 53 -3.18 8.39 -14.11
C ILE A 53 -4.44 8.98 -13.43
N LYS A 54 -4.33 10.24 -13.03
CA LYS A 54 -5.44 11.07 -12.58
C LYS A 54 -6.04 11.83 -13.76
N GLN A 55 -5.20 12.51 -14.53
CA GLN A 55 -5.61 13.24 -15.73
C GLN A 55 -4.46 13.40 -16.72
N ILE A 56 -4.82 13.54 -18.00
CA ILE A 56 -3.92 13.94 -19.08
C ILE A 56 -4.46 15.23 -19.68
N THR A 57 -3.61 16.25 -19.78
CA THR A 57 -3.93 17.55 -20.38
C THR A 57 -3.06 17.75 -21.61
N ILE A 58 -3.70 17.95 -22.76
CA ILE A 58 -3.03 18.20 -24.03
C ILE A 58 -3.04 19.71 -24.27
N TRP A 59 -1.86 20.28 -24.48
CA TRP A 59 -1.64 21.67 -24.86
C TRP A 59 -1.16 21.75 -26.32
N GLU A 60 -0.95 22.96 -26.83
CA GLU A 60 -0.47 23.17 -28.21
C GLU A 60 0.95 22.61 -28.47
N ASN A 61 1.82 22.63 -27.46
CA ASN A 61 3.24 22.27 -27.59
C ASN A 61 3.75 21.29 -26.52
N ARG A 62 2.87 20.75 -25.68
CA ARG A 62 3.24 19.85 -24.59
C ARG A 62 2.07 19.01 -24.11
N ILE A 63 2.40 17.94 -23.42
CA ILE A 63 1.47 17.06 -22.73
C ILE A 63 1.81 17.05 -21.25
N THR A 64 0.83 17.34 -20.41
CA THR A 64 0.95 17.21 -18.96
C THR A 64 0.20 15.97 -18.50
N VAL A 65 0.88 15.08 -17.79
CA VAL A 65 0.28 13.89 -17.16
C VAL A 65 0.36 14.06 -15.65
N GLU A 66 -0.80 14.04 -14.98
CA GLU A 66 -0.86 14.05 -13.51
C GLU A 66 -1.20 12.65 -13.00
N LEU A 67 -0.39 12.15 -12.08
CA LEU A 67 -0.59 10.88 -11.39
C LEU A 67 -1.44 11.07 -10.14
N LYS A 68 -2.15 10.01 -9.70
CA LYS A 68 -2.93 10.00 -8.46
C LYS A 68 -2.07 10.22 -7.20
N SER A 69 -0.76 10.04 -7.29
CA SER A 69 0.21 10.37 -6.24
C SER A 69 0.46 11.88 -6.10
N GLY A 70 -0.02 12.71 -7.02
CA GLY A 70 0.25 14.15 -7.07
C GLY A 70 1.53 14.53 -7.82
N VAL A 71 2.23 13.56 -8.42
CA VAL A 71 3.36 13.82 -9.32
C VAL A 71 2.82 14.25 -10.68
N SER A 72 3.37 15.34 -11.22
CA SER A 72 3.11 15.80 -12.59
C SER A 72 4.35 15.64 -13.46
N ILE A 73 4.12 15.16 -14.68
CA ILE A 73 5.14 14.97 -15.70
C ILE A 73 4.73 15.84 -16.89
N ASP A 74 5.64 16.70 -17.34
CA ASP A 74 5.47 17.51 -18.55
C ASP A 74 6.39 16.96 -19.64
N VAL A 75 5.81 16.71 -20.82
CA VAL A 75 6.52 16.23 -22.01
C VAL A 75 6.29 17.24 -23.11
N ASP A 76 7.36 17.88 -23.59
CA ASP A 76 7.29 18.75 -24.77
C ASP A 76 7.02 17.92 -26.02
N ALA A 77 6.21 18.46 -26.94
CA ALA A 77 5.81 17.82 -28.18
C ALA A 77 6.83 18.01 -29.31
#